data_AF-A0A3B9PLJ4-F1
#
_entry.id   AF-A0A3B9PLJ4-F1
#
_cell.length_a   1.000
_cell.length_b   1.000
_cell.length_c   1.000
_cell.angle_alpha   90.00
_cell.angle_beta   90.00
_cell.angle_gamma   90.00
#
_symmetry.space_group_name_H-M   'P 1'
#
loop_
_entity.id
_entity.type
_entity.pdbx_description
1 polymer ?
#
loop_
_entity_poly.entity_id
_entity_poly.type
_entity_poly.pdbx_seq_one_letter_code
_entity_poly.pdbx_strand_id
1 'polypeptide(L)'
;MTLYQDFADRTAKLIADGVLRAGDKLLSVRQACKTHAVSPITVTQAYHLLESRGLIEARPKSGYFVRARLGSKLPEPEMTRPVGGSTALEVSDFIFQILDSVR
;
A
#
# COMPACT_ATOMS: atom_id res chain seq x y z
N MET A 1 -27.48 1.89 -13.73
CA MET A 1 -26.09 2.27 -13.41
C MET A 1 -25.74 3.48 -14.27
N THR A 2 -25.04 4.48 -13.74
CA THR A 2 -24.70 5.69 -14.53
C THR A 2 -23.39 5.46 -15.29
N LEU A 3 -23.19 6.15 -16.43
CA LEU A 3 -22.05 5.90 -17.31
C LEU A 3 -20.68 6.12 -16.63
N TYR A 4 -20.59 7.04 -15.67
CA TYR A 4 -19.36 7.26 -14.90
C TYR A 4 -19.10 6.15 -13.87
N GLN A 5 -20.16 5.54 -13.30
CA GLN A 5 -20.02 4.40 -12.39
C GLN A 5 -19.49 3.19 -13.15
N ASP A 6 -20.05 2.88 -14.32
CA ASP A 6 -19.59 1.77 -15.16
C ASP A 6 -18.13 1.92 -15.57
N PHE A 7 -17.68 3.15 -15.84
CA PHE A 7 -16.28 3.43 -16.15
C PHE A 7 -15.38 3.26 -14.92
N ALA A 8 -15.80 3.76 -13.76
CA ALA A 8 -15.07 3.58 -12.50
C ALA A 8 -14.97 2.10 -12.11
N ASP A 9 -16.05 1.33 -12.26
CA ASP A 9 -16.08 -0.09 -11.88
C ASP A 9 -15.20 -0.95 -12.81
N ARG A 10 -15.21 -0.68 -14.12
CA ARG A 10 -14.27 -1.31 -15.06
C ARG A 10 -12.82 -1.00 -14.71
N THR A 11 -12.51 0.26 -14.39
CA THR A 11 -11.16 0.67 -13.99
C THR A 11 -10.76 0.04 -12.66
N ALA A 12 -11.67 -0.02 -11.69
CA ALA A 12 -11.45 -0.68 -10.40
C ALA A 12 -11.17 -2.18 -10.57
N LYS A 13 -11.83 -2.84 -11.53
CA LYS A 13 -11.57 -4.23 -11.88
C LYS A 13 -10.15 -4.43 -12.42
N LEU A 14 -9.69 -3.55 -13.32
CA LEU A 14 -8.29 -3.61 -13.81
C LEU A 14 -7.25 -3.45 -12.69
N ILE A 15 -7.55 -2.61 -11.69
CA ILE A 15 -6.70 -2.47 -10.50
C ILE A 15 -6.76 -3.73 -9.62
N ALA A 16 -7.95 -4.33 -9.46
CA ALA A 16 -8.13 -5.55 -8.68
C ALA A 16 -7.44 -6.77 -9.32
N ASP A 17 -7.53 -6.88 -10.65
CA ASP A 17 -6.90 -7.95 -11.44
C ASP A 17 -5.37 -7.76 -11.56
N GLY A 18 -4.82 -6.65 -11.04
CA GLY A 18 -3.38 -6.37 -11.04
C GLY A 18 -2.81 -5.91 -12.39
N VAL A 19 -3.68 -5.62 -13.37
CA VAL A 19 -3.30 -5.01 -14.67
C VAL A 19 -2.74 -3.61 -14.44
N LEU A 20 -3.38 -2.86 -13.54
CA LEU A 20 -2.89 -1.58 -13.03
C LEU A 20 -2.35 -1.78 -11.62
N ARG A 21 -1.04 -1.62 -11.46
CA ARG A 21 -0.34 -1.85 -10.19
C ARG A 21 -0.26 -0.58 -9.37
N ALA A 22 -0.03 -0.76 -8.07
CA ALA A 22 0.26 0.34 -7.15
C ALA A 22 1.41 1.21 -7.70
N GLY A 23 1.19 2.53 -7.75
CA GLY A 23 2.16 3.48 -8.28
C GLY A 23 2.06 3.72 -9.79
N ASP A 24 1.28 2.92 -10.53
CA ASP A 24 1.06 3.16 -11.96
C ASP A 24 0.29 4.45 -12.19
N LYS A 25 0.66 5.15 -13.26
CA LYS A 25 -0.01 6.38 -13.67
C LYS A 25 -1.25 6.04 -14.48
N LEU A 26 -2.41 6.56 -14.07
CA LEU A 26 -3.63 6.47 -14.87
C LEU A 26 -3.55 7.37 -16.11
N LEU A 27 -4.33 7.02 -17.13
CA LEU A 27 -4.55 7.87 -18.30
C LEU A 27 -5.01 9.26 -17.84
N SER A 28 -4.44 10.32 -18.42
CA SER A 28 -4.97 11.66 -18.19
C SER A 28 -6.44 11.75 -18.62
N VAL A 29 -7.22 12.66 -18.03
CA VAL A 29 -8.64 12.85 -18.40
C VAL A 29 -8.80 12.99 -19.92
N ARG A 30 -7.92 13.78 -20.56
CA ARG A 30 -7.92 13.98 -22.02
C ARG A 30 -7.63 12.69 -22.80
N GLN A 31 -6.68 11.87 -22.35
CA GLN A 31 -6.38 10.59 -23.00
C GLN A 31 -7.51 9.59 -22.78
N ALA A 32 -8.07 9.50 -21.59
CA ALA A 32 -9.20 8.63 -21.30
C ALA A 32 -10.44 8.99 -22.14
N CYS A 33 -10.71 10.28 -22.33
CA CYS A 33 -11.74 10.73 -23.27
C CYS A 33 -11.50 10.23 -24.70
N LYS A 34 -10.25 10.32 -25.19
CA LYS A 34 -9.90 9.88 -26.55
C LYS A 34 -9.98 8.36 -26.70
N THR A 35 -9.47 7.60 -25.73
CA THR A 35 -9.41 6.14 -25.79
C THR A 35 -10.79 5.50 -25.61
N HIS A 36 -11.63 6.06 -24.73
CA HIS A 36 -12.91 5.45 -24.36
C HIS A 36 -14.13 6.17 -24.96
N ALA A 37 -13.92 7.25 -25.73
CA ALA A 37 -14.98 8.09 -26.30
C ALA A 37 -15.99 8.60 -25.24
N VAL A 38 -15.48 8.91 -24.04
CA VAL A 38 -16.29 9.35 -22.90
C VAL A 38 -16.13 10.87 -22.69
N SER A 39 -17.21 11.54 -22.29
CA SER A 39 -17.17 12.98 -21.97
C SER A 39 -16.16 13.29 -20.85
N PRO A 40 -15.44 14.43 -20.92
CA PRO A 40 -14.51 14.87 -19.85
C PRO A 40 -15.15 14.93 -18.47
N ILE A 41 -16.41 15.36 -18.39
CA ILE A 41 -17.17 15.44 -17.13
C ILE A 41 -17.30 14.05 -16.51
N THR A 42 -17.67 13.06 -17.32
CA THR A 42 -17.87 11.68 -16.87
C THR A 42 -16.57 11.03 -16.42
N VAL A 43 -15.46 11.22 -17.15
CA VAL A 43 -14.13 10.71 -16.74
C VAL A 43 -13.71 11.33 -15.42
N THR A 44 -13.92 12.65 -15.27
CA THR A 44 -13.57 13.37 -14.03
C THR A 44 -14.40 12.87 -12.85
N GLN A 45 -15.71 12.68 -13.03
CA GLN A 45 -16.59 12.08 -12.02
C GLN A 45 -16.16 10.66 -11.64
N ALA A 46 -15.79 9.84 -12.62
CA ALA A 46 -15.34 8.48 -12.37
C ALA A 46 -14.00 8.45 -11.61
N TYR A 47 -13.06 9.34 -11.94
CA TYR A 47 -11.80 9.47 -11.21
C TYR A 47 -12.02 9.96 -9.78
N HIS A 48 -12.90 10.93 -9.56
CA HIS A 48 -13.28 11.32 -8.21
C HIS A 48 -13.93 10.17 -7.42
N LEU A 49 -14.74 9.33 -8.06
CA LEU A 49 -15.32 8.15 -7.41
C LEU A 49 -14.24 7.11 -7.07
N LEU A 50 -13.26 6.89 -7.94
CA LEU A 50 -12.12 6.01 -7.67
C LEU A 50 -11.24 6.54 -6.54
N GLU A 51 -11.06 7.86 -6.48
CA GLU A 51 -10.31 8.56 -5.44
C GLU A 51 -11.04 8.47 -4.09
N SER A 52 -12.36 8.70 -4.06
CA SER A 52 -13.17 8.56 -2.85
C SER A 52 -13.22 7.13 -2.32
N ARG A 53 -13.13 6.14 -3.23
CA ARG A 53 -12.97 4.71 -2.88
C ARG A 53 -11.53 4.36 -2.46
N GLY A 54 -10.59 5.30 -2.63
CA GLY A 54 -9.20 5.10 -2.27
C GLY A 54 -8.47 4.08 -3.15
N LEU A 55 -8.88 3.96 -4.41
CA LEU A 55 -8.19 3.14 -5.40
C LEU A 55 -7.10 3.92 -6.13
N ILE A 56 -7.28 5.24 -6.23
CA ILE A 56 -6.33 6.15 -6.86
C ILE A 56 -6.06 7.35 -5.96
N GLU A 57 -5.00 8.08 -6.26
CA GLU A 57 -4.64 9.34 -5.61
C GLU A 57 -4.30 10.40 -6.67
N ALA A 58 -4.77 11.63 -6.46
CA ALA A 58 -4.35 12.77 -7.25
C ALA A 58 -3.02 13.32 -6.71
N ARG A 59 -1.99 13.38 -7.58
CA ARG A 59 -0.72 14.02 -7.28
C ARG A 59 -0.66 15.38 -7.97
N PRO A 60 -0.48 16.51 -7.22
CA PRO A 60 -0.43 17.84 -7.79
C PRO A 60 0.54 17.92 -8.97
N LYS A 61 0.09 18.54 -10.08
CA LYS A 61 0.85 18.71 -11.34
C LYS A 61 1.28 17.40 -12.04
N SER A 62 1.01 16.23 -11.47
CA SER A 62 1.52 14.93 -11.95
C SER A 62 0.42 14.04 -12.52
N GLY A 63 -0.83 14.21 -12.08
CA GLY A 63 -2.00 13.47 -12.54
C GLY A 63 -2.51 12.48 -11.49
N TYR A 64 -3.15 11.40 -11.95
CA TYR A 64 -3.72 10.37 -11.09
C TYR A 64 -2.84 9.11 -11.07
N PHE A 65 -2.67 8.52 -9.91
CA PHE A 65 -1.86 7.32 -9.69
C PHE A 65 -2.66 6.27 -8.94
N VAL A 66 -2.44 5.00 -9.24
CA VAL A 66 -3.06 3.90 -8.48
C VAL A 66 -2.45 3.87 -7.08
N ARG A 67 -3.31 3.91 -6.07
CA ARG A 67 -2.85 3.92 -4.68
C ARG A 67 -2.30 2.54 -4.32
N ALA A 68 -1.19 2.52 -3.59
CA ALA A 68 -0.73 1.28 -2.97
C ALA A 68 -1.78 0.80 -1.96
N ARG A 69 -2.44 -0.32 -2.26
CA ARG A 69 -3.29 -0.97 -1.28
C ARG A 69 -2.38 -1.52 -0.19
N LEU A 70 -2.44 -0.93 1.01
CA LEU A 70 -1.92 -1.50 2.27
C LEU A 70 -2.60 -2.84 2.65
N GLY A 71 -3.28 -3.49 1.70
CA GLY A 71 -4.31 -4.50 1.90
C GLY A 71 -3.94 -5.92 1.49
N SER A 72 -2.73 -6.18 0.99
CA SER A 72 -2.16 -7.50 1.29
C SER A 72 -1.87 -7.46 2.77
N LYS A 73 -2.85 -7.88 3.58
CA LYS A 73 -2.67 -8.13 5.01
C LYS A 73 -1.41 -8.98 5.07
N LEU A 74 -0.29 -8.36 5.46
CA LEU A 74 0.92 -9.13 5.67
C LEU A 74 0.50 -10.19 6.69
N PRO A 75 0.82 -11.47 6.47
CA PRO A 75 0.53 -12.48 7.46
C PRO A 75 1.10 -11.97 8.78
N GLU A 76 0.26 -12.00 9.81
CA GLU A 76 0.70 -11.63 11.14
C GLU A 76 1.93 -12.49 11.46
N PRO A 77 3.06 -11.89 11.86
CA PRO A 77 4.26 -12.66 12.15
C PRO A 77 3.91 -13.69 13.22
N GLU A 78 4.23 -14.96 12.96
CA GLU A 78 3.99 -16.01 13.95
C GLU A 78 4.75 -15.69 15.23
N MET A 79 4.08 -15.82 16.37
CA MET A 79 4.75 -15.72 17.66
C MET A 79 5.84 -16.80 17.74
N THR A 80 7.08 -16.38 17.95
CA THR A 80 8.16 -17.30 18.27
C THR A 80 7.87 -17.97 19.62
N ARG A 81 8.05 -19.30 19.69
CA ARG A 81 8.07 -20.06 20.94
C ARG A 81 9.53 -20.32 21.32
N PRO A 82 10.17 -19.43 22.10
CA PRO A 82 11.52 -19.69 22.58
C PRO A 82 11.51 -20.95 23.45
N VAL A 83 12.51 -21.80 23.28
CA VAL A 83 12.71 -22.97 24.15
C VAL A 83 12.97 -22.42 25.55
N GLY A 84 12.10 -22.75 26.52
CA GLY A 84 12.11 -22.22 27.89
C GLY A 84 13.27 -22.68 28.77
N GLY A 85 14.42 -23.00 28.19
CA GLY A 85 15.62 -23.35 28.93
C GLY A 85 16.24 -22.10 29.52
N SER A 86 16.32 -22.02 30.84
CA SER A 86 17.24 -21.09 31.50
C SER A 86 18.66 -21.62 31.32
N THR A 87 19.50 -20.89 30.62
CA THR A 87 20.94 -21.17 30.61
C THR A 87 21.51 -20.71 31.95
N ALA A 88 22.04 -21.64 32.74
CA ALA A 88 22.83 -21.27 33.91
C ALA A 88 24.05 -20.47 33.43
N LEU A 89 24.05 -19.17 33.70
CA LEU A 89 25.20 -18.32 33.41
C LEU A 89 26.24 -18.58 34.49
N GLU A 90 27.34 -19.21 34.09
CA GLU A 90 28.52 -19.32 34.95
C GLU A 90 29.21 -17.95 34.93
N VAL A 91 28.99 -17.18 35.99
CA VAL A 91 29.64 -15.88 36.15
C VAL A 91 31.11 -16.14 36.43
N SER A 92 31.99 -15.69 35.54
CA SER A 92 33.44 -15.78 35.74
C SER A 92 33.84 -14.87 36.89
N ASP A 93 34.64 -15.40 37.83
CA ASP A 93 35.20 -14.64 38.96
C ASP A 93 35.96 -13.37 38.53
N PHE A 94 36.45 -13.37 37.29
CA PHE A 94 37.13 -12.23 36.69
C PHE A 94 36.24 -10.97 36.59
N ILE A 95 34.91 -11.13 36.46
CA ILE A 95 33.98 -9.99 36.45
C ILE A 95 33.98 -9.28 37.80
N PHE A 96 34.01 -10.03 38.90
CA PHE A 96 34.05 -9.43 40.23
C PHE A 96 35.39 -8.73 40.49
N GLN A 97 36.49 -9.27 39.97
CA GLN A 97 37.80 -8.59 40.00
C GLN A 97 37.81 -7.27 39.23
N ILE A 98 37.16 -7.21 38.07
CA ILE A 98 37.06 -5.96 37.30
C ILE A 98 36.20 -4.94 38.05
N LEU A 99 35.07 -5.37 38.63
CA LEU A 99 34.17 -4.48 39.37
C LEU A 99 34.84 -3.87 40.61
N ASP A 100 35.66 -4.62 41.33
CA ASP A 100 36.41 -4.11 42.48
C ASP A 100 37.55 -3.15 42.10
N SER A 101 38.08 -3.25 40.87
CA SER A 101 39.19 -2.39 40.41
C SER A 101 38.79 -0.95 40.05
N VAL A 102 37.49 -0.66 39.98
CA VAL A 102 36.94 0.67 39.63
C VAL A 102 36.66 1.50 40.90
N ARG A 103 37.12 1.06 42.08
CA ARG A 103 36.99 1.81 43.33
C ARG A 103 38.20 2.67 43.65
#